data_AF-A0A0G2ZDV0-F1
#
_entry.id   AF-A0A0G2ZDV0-F1
#
_cell.length_a   1.000
_cell.length_b   1.000
_cell.length_c   1.000
_cell.angle_alpha   90.00
_cell.angle_beta   90.00
_cell.angle_gamma   90.00
#
_symmetry.space_group_name_H-M   'P 1'
#
loop_
_entity.id
_entity.type
_entity.pdbx_description
1 polymer ?
#
loop_
_entity_poly.entity_id
_entity_poly.type
_entity_poly.pdbx_seq_one_letter_code
_entity_poly.pdbx_strand_id
1 'polypeptide(L)'
;MKQYLFFSLVLMLILSGCVALFITSPMEKILIAEVEVRPPVLKYSIISTLEEMYYANVEAPEKWASYYTGVSEASRAHYLWLLDTYNAMNQKMREYLEIIFQNVHPWRLMNIATMLSDDSTVEDLVKVYKGAIVGANNLPASVREALGELLPYYYTNFFKDYFEENAPLFEDIAKEMTAEAQSYPNPYEFISENSGIELGKSKCLFYYTFREVGAYGFRLDELRISTLQRDVDTIEKLFFTPLHEYTHEFFQTFTGSKEFKELAEELKERDPGFYEYWNSDTGLKSSYSWRGFCEENLVEGFAKLLRDRFYGSIQEHRAFYYYDMDFYEYLKAIDFSPERMTLEEVALEFYRSKM
;
A
#
# COMPACT_ATOMS: atom_id res chain seq x y z
N MET A 1 -3.28 40.83 37.35
CA MET A 1 -2.85 39.42 37.56
C MET A 1 -3.76 38.38 36.88
N LYS A 2 -5.11 38.47 36.97
CA LYS A 2 -6.02 37.49 36.33
C LYS A 2 -6.02 37.48 34.78
N GLN A 3 -5.75 38.61 34.13
CA GLN A 3 -5.69 38.69 32.65
C GLN A 3 -4.45 38.01 32.04
N TYR A 4 -3.30 38.04 32.73
CA TYR A 4 -2.07 37.38 32.25
C TYR A 4 -2.14 35.85 32.38
N LEU A 5 -2.86 35.34 33.40
CA LEU A 5 -3.10 33.90 33.55
C LEU A 5 -4.00 33.34 32.44
N PHE A 6 -4.96 34.13 31.94
CA PHE A 6 -5.86 33.70 30.87
C PHE A 6 -5.14 33.66 29.51
N PHE A 7 -4.24 34.62 29.25
CA PHE A 7 -3.42 34.62 28.04
C PHE A 7 -2.42 33.47 27.99
N SER A 8 -1.79 33.11 29.12
CA SER A 8 -0.90 31.94 29.18
C SER A 8 -1.65 30.62 29.00
N LEU A 9 -2.90 30.52 29.47
CA LEU A 9 -3.71 29.30 29.31
C LEU A 9 -4.17 29.11 27.85
N VAL A 10 -4.55 30.20 27.17
CA VAL A 10 -4.95 30.17 25.75
C VAL A 10 -3.73 29.90 24.85
N LEU A 11 -2.54 30.43 25.17
CA LEU A 11 -1.31 30.13 24.43
C LEU A 11 -0.87 28.66 24.61
N MET A 12 -1.07 28.05 25.79
CA MET A 12 -0.85 26.62 26.00
C MET A 12 -1.87 25.75 25.23
N LEU A 13 -3.12 26.20 25.08
CA LEU A 13 -4.16 25.50 24.31
C LEU A 13 -3.95 25.60 22.79
N ILE A 14 -3.33 26.68 22.30
CA ILE A 14 -2.96 26.83 20.89
C ILE A 14 -1.71 26.00 20.56
N LEU A 15 -0.80 25.79 21.52
CA LEU A 15 0.37 24.90 21.38
C LEU A 15 0.04 23.42 21.63
N SER A 16 -1.03 23.07 22.35
CA SER A 16 -1.47 21.68 22.53
C SER A 16 -2.28 21.12 21.35
N GLY A 17 -2.62 21.95 20.37
CA GLY A 17 -3.33 21.56 19.15
C GLY A 17 -2.44 20.98 18.04
N CYS A 18 -1.12 21.17 18.15
CA CYS A 18 -0.13 20.55 17.26
C CYS A 18 0.69 19.55 18.07
N VAL A 19 0.14 18.36 18.33
CA VAL A 19 1.01 17.22 18.65
C VAL A 19 1.76 16.92 17.36
N ALA A 20 2.96 17.47 17.23
CA ALA A 20 3.87 17.11 16.15
C ALA A 20 4.21 15.63 16.34
N LEU A 21 3.96 14.81 15.33
CA LEU A 21 4.61 13.52 15.22
C LEU A 21 6.11 13.76 15.40
N PHE A 22 6.76 13.00 16.29
CA PHE A 22 8.18 13.18 16.59
C PHE A 22 9.01 12.65 15.43
N ILE A 23 9.12 13.44 14.37
CA ILE A 23 9.92 13.17 13.18
C ILE A 23 11.32 13.73 13.45
N THR A 24 12.27 12.85 13.72
CA THR A 24 13.67 13.19 14.00
C THR A 24 14.50 13.27 12.73
N SER A 25 14.20 12.40 11.75
CA SER A 25 14.86 12.30 10.47
C SER A 25 13.79 12.21 9.38
N PRO A 26 13.42 13.31 8.71
CA PRO A 26 12.33 13.31 7.73
C PRO A 26 12.74 12.62 6.43
N MET A 27 11.77 12.06 5.72
CA MET A 27 11.94 11.44 4.41
C MET A 27 12.63 12.35 3.39
N GLU A 28 13.55 11.78 2.60
CA GLU A 28 14.22 12.47 1.52
C GLU A 28 13.20 12.84 0.43
N LYS A 29 13.14 14.12 0.07
CA LYS A 29 12.21 14.61 -0.97
C LYS A 29 12.82 14.66 -2.37
N ILE A 30 14.15 14.54 -2.47
CA ILE A 30 14.86 14.62 -3.74
C ILE A 30 15.20 13.19 -4.17
N LEU A 31 14.58 12.75 -5.26
CA LEU A 31 14.96 11.53 -5.97
C LEU A 31 15.99 11.82 -7.05
N ILE A 32 16.79 10.81 -7.37
CA ILE A 32 17.83 10.87 -8.42
C ILE A 32 17.17 10.84 -9.81
N ALA A 33 16.02 10.18 -9.93
CA ALA A 33 15.25 10.04 -11.17
C ALA A 33 13.73 10.18 -10.93
N GLU A 34 12.96 10.24 -12.03
CA GLU A 34 11.49 10.24 -11.99
C GLU A 34 10.92 8.91 -11.47
N VAL A 35 11.63 7.81 -11.74
CA VAL A 35 11.37 6.48 -11.20
C VAL A 35 12.64 5.97 -10.53
N GLU A 36 12.54 5.59 -9.26
CA GLU A 36 13.65 5.07 -8.49
C GLU A 36 13.23 3.80 -7.74
N VAL A 37 14.06 2.77 -7.79
CA VAL A 37 13.87 1.52 -7.05
C VAL A 37 15.00 1.41 -6.03
N ARG A 38 14.64 1.16 -4.78
CA ARG A 38 15.55 1.07 -3.64
C ARG A 38 15.55 -0.33 -3.03
N PRO A 39 16.69 -0.76 -2.45
CA PRO A 39 16.74 -1.99 -1.65
C PRO A 39 15.82 -1.87 -0.42
N PRO A 40 15.59 -2.98 0.31
CA PRO A 40 14.83 -2.95 1.55
C PRO A 40 15.43 -1.97 2.56
N VAL A 41 14.58 -1.10 3.11
CA VAL A 41 14.94 -0.16 4.18
C VAL A 41 14.30 -0.57 5.49
N LEU A 42 14.94 -0.25 6.61
CA LEU A 42 14.53 -0.72 7.94
C LEU A 42 13.07 -0.37 8.25
N LYS A 43 12.65 0.87 7.94
CA LYS A 43 11.33 1.43 8.29
C LYS A 43 10.16 0.65 7.70
N TYR A 44 10.30 0.06 6.52
CA TYR A 44 9.27 -0.78 5.92
C TYR A 44 9.49 -2.27 6.22
N SER A 45 10.75 -2.70 6.22
CA SER A 45 11.11 -4.11 6.34
C SER A 45 10.78 -4.68 7.71
N ILE A 46 10.96 -3.91 8.80
CA ILE A 46 10.63 -4.40 10.15
C ILE A 46 9.13 -4.59 10.34
N ILE A 47 8.29 -3.73 9.75
CA ILE A 47 6.83 -3.81 9.87
C ILE A 47 6.29 -4.92 8.97
N SER A 48 6.75 -4.99 7.72
CA SER A 48 6.32 -6.01 6.76
C SER A 48 6.66 -7.42 7.22
N THR A 49 7.86 -7.62 7.78
CA THR A 49 8.24 -8.94 8.32
C THR A 49 7.48 -9.32 9.58
N LEU A 50 7.20 -8.36 10.48
CA LEU A 50 6.34 -8.63 11.65
C LEU A 50 4.91 -8.98 11.23
N GLU A 51 4.36 -8.26 10.26
CA GLU A 51 3.05 -8.58 9.71
C GLU A 51 3.05 -9.98 9.10
N GLU A 52 4.02 -10.29 8.24
CA GLU A 52 4.10 -11.59 7.60
C GLU A 52 4.24 -12.72 8.61
N MET A 53 5.01 -12.50 9.68
CA MET A 53 5.11 -13.41 10.81
C MET A 53 3.77 -13.62 11.52
N TYR A 54 2.98 -12.55 11.73
CA TYR A 54 1.65 -12.64 12.32
C TYR A 54 0.72 -13.50 11.45
N TYR A 55 0.65 -13.26 10.14
CA TYR A 55 -0.20 -14.06 9.26
C TYR A 55 0.26 -15.51 9.13
N ALA A 56 1.57 -15.73 9.00
CA ALA A 56 2.15 -17.06 8.83
C ALA A 56 1.97 -17.96 10.07
N ASN A 57 1.87 -17.39 11.27
CA ASN A 57 1.81 -18.16 12.51
C ASN A 57 0.46 -18.08 13.25
N VAL A 58 -0.32 -17.00 13.06
CA VAL A 58 -1.53 -16.73 13.85
C VAL A 58 -2.77 -16.65 12.97
N GLU A 59 -2.84 -15.70 12.05
CA GLU A 59 -4.11 -15.36 11.37
C GLU A 59 -4.48 -16.36 10.26
N ALA A 60 -3.52 -16.73 9.40
CA ALA A 60 -3.79 -17.55 8.23
C ALA A 60 -2.63 -18.49 7.86
N PRO A 61 -2.18 -19.39 8.76
CA PRO A 61 -0.98 -20.21 8.55
C PRO A 61 -1.01 -21.05 7.27
N GLU A 62 -2.13 -21.71 6.98
CA GLU A 62 -2.28 -22.57 5.80
C GLU A 62 -2.21 -21.77 4.49
N LYS A 63 -2.89 -20.61 4.46
CA LYS A 63 -2.88 -19.71 3.30
C LYS A 63 -1.47 -19.16 3.07
N TRP A 64 -0.79 -18.72 4.11
CA TRP A 64 0.58 -18.22 4.00
C TRP A 64 1.57 -19.32 3.59
N ALA A 65 1.45 -20.52 4.14
CA ALA A 65 2.26 -21.66 3.71
C ALA A 65 2.09 -21.96 2.21
N SER A 66 0.87 -21.79 1.67
CA SER A 66 0.61 -22.01 0.25
C SER A 66 1.34 -21.01 -0.64
N TYR A 67 1.46 -19.74 -0.25
CA TYR A 67 2.20 -18.72 -0.99
C TYR A 67 3.68 -19.03 -1.13
N TYR A 68 4.25 -19.71 -0.15
CA TYR A 68 5.65 -20.12 -0.17
C TYR A 68 5.87 -21.46 -0.87
N THR A 69 4.85 -22.07 -1.50
CA THR A 69 4.99 -23.34 -2.22
C THR A 69 5.52 -23.11 -3.64
N GLY A 70 6.63 -23.76 -4.01
CA GLY A 70 7.23 -23.62 -5.35
C GLY A 70 8.03 -22.33 -5.58
N VAL A 71 8.22 -21.51 -4.55
CA VAL A 71 9.05 -20.29 -4.58
C VAL A 71 10.55 -20.60 -4.57
N SER A 72 11.38 -19.57 -4.75
CA SER A 72 12.85 -19.70 -4.71
C SER A 72 13.36 -20.20 -3.34
N GLU A 73 14.60 -20.73 -3.32
CA GLU A 73 15.25 -21.17 -2.08
C GLU A 73 15.37 -20.02 -1.06
N ALA A 74 15.74 -18.83 -1.51
CA ALA A 74 15.89 -17.67 -0.65
C ALA A 74 14.55 -17.20 -0.04
N SER A 75 13.48 -17.30 -0.82
CA SER A 75 12.11 -17.02 -0.38
C SER A 75 11.62 -18.05 0.64
N ARG A 76 11.90 -19.34 0.39
CA ARG A 76 11.59 -20.42 1.33
C ARG A 76 12.37 -20.26 2.62
N ALA A 77 13.65 -19.89 2.55
CA ALA A 77 14.48 -19.63 3.71
C ALA A 77 13.94 -18.47 4.56
N HIS A 78 13.49 -17.38 3.93
CA HIS A 78 12.81 -16.29 4.62
C HIS A 78 11.58 -16.76 5.39
N TYR A 79 10.70 -17.55 4.75
CA TYR A 79 9.51 -18.08 5.40
C TYR A 79 9.83 -18.97 6.60
N LEU A 80 10.80 -19.88 6.47
CA LEU A 80 11.25 -20.72 7.59
C LEU A 80 11.82 -19.87 8.73
N TRP A 81 12.60 -18.85 8.41
CA TRP A 81 13.13 -17.90 9.38
C TRP A 81 12.02 -17.15 10.14
N LEU A 82 10.92 -16.76 9.47
CA LEU A 82 9.75 -16.15 10.14
C LEU A 82 9.11 -17.11 11.15
N LEU A 83 8.93 -18.38 10.79
CA LEU A 83 8.35 -19.40 11.67
C LEU A 83 9.24 -19.67 12.88
N ASP A 84 10.55 -19.85 12.65
CA ASP A 84 11.52 -20.10 13.72
C ASP A 84 11.62 -18.91 14.68
N THR A 85 11.63 -17.69 14.13
CA THR A 85 11.65 -16.46 14.92
C THR A 85 10.41 -16.33 15.80
N TYR A 86 9.21 -16.58 15.26
CA TYR A 86 7.97 -16.56 16.04
C TYR A 86 7.97 -17.58 17.19
N ASN A 87 8.47 -18.79 16.93
CA ASN A 87 8.57 -19.84 17.94
C ASN A 87 9.57 -19.50 19.05
N ALA A 88 10.67 -18.82 18.71
CA ALA A 88 11.69 -18.37 19.64
C ALA A 88 11.27 -17.15 20.48
N MET A 89 10.32 -16.34 20.01
CA MET A 89 9.80 -15.21 20.79
C MET A 89 9.13 -15.69 22.08
N ASN A 90 9.39 -14.97 23.17
CA ASN A 90 8.68 -15.22 24.43
C ASN A 90 7.19 -14.87 24.31
N GLN A 91 6.38 -15.41 25.22
CA GLN A 91 4.93 -15.25 25.18
C GLN A 91 4.48 -13.78 25.14
N LYS A 92 5.10 -12.90 25.94
CA LYS A 92 4.75 -11.47 25.98
C LYS A 92 4.92 -10.79 24.62
N MET A 93 5.98 -11.16 23.88
CA MET A 93 6.26 -10.57 22.57
C MET A 93 5.31 -11.09 21.49
N ARG A 94 4.89 -12.36 21.57
CA ARG A 94 3.81 -12.89 20.73
C ARG A 94 2.47 -12.20 21.00
N GLU A 95 2.13 -11.98 22.27
CA GLU A 95 0.93 -11.22 22.66
C GLU A 95 0.97 -9.79 22.12
N TYR A 96 2.13 -9.13 22.15
CA TYR A 96 2.28 -7.80 21.54
C TYR A 96 2.15 -7.81 20.01
N LEU A 97 2.65 -8.83 19.33
CA LEU A 97 2.46 -9.00 17.89
C LEU A 97 0.97 -9.05 17.54
N GLU A 98 0.21 -9.88 18.26
CA GLU A 98 -1.24 -10.01 18.08
C GLU A 98 -1.97 -8.70 18.40
N ILE A 99 -1.64 -8.04 19.51
CA ILE A 99 -2.22 -6.74 19.89
C ILE A 99 -2.04 -5.72 18.77
N ILE A 100 -0.88 -5.67 18.12
CA ILE A 100 -0.63 -4.72 17.04
C ILE A 100 -1.55 -5.01 15.84
N PHE A 101 -1.49 -6.23 15.29
CA PHE A 101 -2.12 -6.52 14.01
C PHE A 101 -3.62 -6.84 14.09
N GLN A 102 -4.15 -7.19 15.27
CA GLN A 102 -5.60 -7.27 15.49
C GLN A 102 -6.26 -5.88 15.61
N ASN A 103 -5.49 -4.84 15.94
CA ASN A 103 -6.04 -3.51 16.25
C ASN A 103 -5.67 -2.43 15.22
N VAL A 104 -4.63 -2.66 14.41
CA VAL A 104 -4.16 -1.68 13.41
C VAL A 104 -3.73 -2.38 12.13
N HIS A 105 -4.27 -1.91 11.01
CA HIS A 105 -3.85 -2.37 9.70
C HIS A 105 -2.38 -1.99 9.41
N PRO A 106 -1.55 -2.92 8.90
CA PRO A 106 -0.12 -2.71 8.59
C PRO A 106 0.18 -1.49 7.73
N TRP A 107 -0.66 -1.24 6.70
CA TRP A 107 -0.59 -0.04 5.86
C TRP A 107 -0.51 1.25 6.69
N ARG A 108 -1.26 1.34 7.79
CA ARG A 108 -1.28 2.54 8.65
C ARG A 108 0.05 2.74 9.36
N LEU A 109 0.68 1.65 9.82
CA LEU A 109 1.99 1.69 10.47
C LEU A 109 3.06 2.13 9.47
N MET A 110 3.04 1.56 8.26
CA MET A 110 3.98 1.92 7.21
C MET A 110 3.76 3.35 6.71
N ASN A 111 2.52 3.81 6.58
CA ASN A 111 2.20 5.19 6.20
C ASN A 111 2.75 6.21 7.21
N ILE A 112 2.73 5.89 8.51
CA ILE A 112 3.39 6.71 9.53
C ILE A 112 4.92 6.65 9.36
N ALA A 113 5.49 5.46 9.11
CA ALA A 113 6.92 5.29 8.89
C ALA A 113 7.45 6.00 7.63
N THR A 114 6.61 6.18 6.60
CA THR A 114 6.92 6.93 5.37
C THR A 114 7.35 8.38 5.64
N MET A 115 6.97 8.97 6.77
CA MET A 115 7.44 10.31 7.13
C MET A 115 8.92 10.36 7.54
N LEU A 116 9.54 9.21 7.82
CA LEU A 116 10.93 9.09 8.24
C LEU A 116 11.86 8.82 7.04
N SER A 117 13.13 9.24 7.17
CA SER A 117 14.24 8.95 6.26
C SER A 117 14.50 7.44 6.14
N ASP A 118 15.11 7.04 5.02
CA ASP A 118 15.55 5.65 4.81
C ASP A 118 16.61 5.19 5.82
N ASP A 119 17.40 6.13 6.36
CA ASP A 119 18.41 5.88 7.40
C ASP A 119 17.81 5.87 8.82
N SER A 120 16.49 5.88 8.96
CA SER A 120 15.81 5.90 10.25
C SER A 120 16.08 4.64 11.08
N THR A 121 16.22 4.82 12.40
CA THR A 121 16.48 3.72 13.32
C THR A 121 15.21 3.19 13.97
N VAL A 122 15.33 2.08 14.71
CA VAL A 122 14.23 1.56 15.53
C VAL A 122 13.79 2.56 16.59
N GLU A 123 14.71 3.34 17.16
CA GLU A 123 14.37 4.40 18.10
C GLU A 123 13.51 5.49 17.45
N ASP A 124 13.76 5.83 16.19
CA ASP A 124 12.97 6.81 15.45
C ASP A 124 11.56 6.28 15.15
N LEU A 125 11.44 5.01 14.77
CA LEU A 125 10.16 4.32 14.63
C LEU A 125 9.36 4.33 15.95
N VAL A 126 10.01 3.97 17.06
CA VAL A 126 9.37 3.97 18.39
C VAL A 126 8.91 5.38 18.77
N LYS A 127 9.71 6.41 18.51
CA LYS A 127 9.34 7.81 18.78
C LYS A 127 8.13 8.24 17.95
N VAL A 128 8.12 7.98 16.65
CA VAL A 128 7.02 8.40 15.77
C VAL A 128 5.72 7.70 16.14
N TYR A 129 5.75 6.40 16.46
CA TYR A 129 4.57 5.65 16.89
C TYR A 129 4.06 6.09 18.27
N LYS A 130 4.96 6.35 19.23
CA LYS A 130 4.55 6.92 20.52
C LYS A 130 3.90 8.29 20.37
N GLY A 131 4.37 9.11 19.43
CA GLY A 131 3.80 10.43 19.10
C GLY A 131 2.48 10.38 18.32
N ALA A 132 2.08 9.22 17.84
CA ALA A 132 0.87 9.04 17.03
C ALA A 132 -0.41 9.03 17.89
N ILE A 133 -0.77 10.19 18.47
CA ILE A 133 -1.83 10.33 19.49
C ILE A 133 -3.10 11.01 18.95
N VAL A 134 -3.01 11.72 17.83
CA VAL A 134 -4.10 12.53 17.27
C VAL A 134 -4.15 12.44 15.75
N GLY A 135 -5.26 12.88 15.16
CA GLY A 135 -5.45 12.97 13.72
C GLY A 135 -5.54 11.63 13.01
N ALA A 136 -5.38 11.66 11.68
CA ALA A 136 -5.47 10.47 10.82
C ALA A 136 -4.44 9.39 11.20
N ASN A 137 -3.33 9.78 11.85
CA ASN A 137 -2.26 8.88 12.26
C ASN A 137 -2.44 8.31 13.69
N ASN A 138 -3.52 8.62 14.42
CA ASN A 138 -3.69 8.18 15.81
C ASN A 138 -3.71 6.65 16.01
N LEU A 139 -2.76 6.11 16.78
CA LEU A 139 -2.71 4.69 17.15
C LEU A 139 -3.31 4.43 18.54
N PRO A 140 -3.99 3.29 18.78
CA PRO A 140 -4.46 2.92 20.12
C PRO A 140 -3.31 2.88 21.14
N ALA A 141 -3.60 3.23 22.39
CA ALA A 141 -2.57 3.27 23.44
C ALA A 141 -1.88 1.91 23.64
N SER A 142 -2.64 0.81 23.62
CA SER A 142 -2.13 -0.56 23.70
C SER A 142 -1.18 -0.90 22.55
N VAL A 143 -1.49 -0.44 21.34
CA VAL A 143 -0.64 -0.66 20.16
C VAL A 143 0.64 0.16 20.25
N ARG A 144 0.58 1.41 20.72
CA ARG A 144 1.79 2.22 20.94
C ARG A 144 2.72 1.64 22.00
N GLU A 145 2.15 1.10 23.07
CA GLU A 145 2.91 0.40 24.11
C GLU A 145 3.56 -0.88 23.56
N ALA A 146 2.78 -1.71 22.87
CA ALA A 146 3.25 -2.94 22.23
C ALA A 146 4.38 -2.64 21.22
N LEU A 147 4.22 -1.66 20.33
CA LEU A 147 5.28 -1.24 19.39
C LEU A 147 6.53 -0.74 20.11
N GLY A 148 6.35 -0.03 21.23
CA GLY A 148 7.45 0.50 22.03
C GLY A 148 8.32 -0.56 22.70
N GLU A 149 7.79 -1.76 22.95
CA GLU A 149 8.53 -2.90 23.50
C GLU A 149 8.94 -3.91 22.42
N LEU A 150 8.03 -4.26 21.51
CA LEU A 150 8.26 -5.28 20.50
C LEU A 150 9.31 -4.87 19.47
N LEU A 151 9.29 -3.63 18.96
CA LEU A 151 10.24 -3.23 17.91
C LEU A 151 11.70 -3.31 18.36
N PRO A 152 12.11 -2.74 19.51
CA PRO A 152 13.50 -2.87 19.98
C PRO A 152 13.88 -4.31 20.29
N TYR A 153 12.97 -5.09 20.88
CA TYR A 153 13.20 -6.51 21.18
C TYR A 153 13.42 -7.33 19.91
N TYR A 154 12.49 -7.25 18.96
CA TYR A 154 12.55 -7.99 17.71
C TYR A 154 13.78 -7.62 16.89
N TYR A 155 14.07 -6.33 16.77
CA TYR A 155 15.27 -5.86 16.08
C TYR A 155 16.55 -6.42 16.69
N THR A 156 16.73 -6.24 18.00
CA THR A 156 17.98 -6.60 18.68
C THR A 156 18.22 -8.11 18.71
N ASN A 157 17.17 -8.92 18.87
CA ASN A 157 17.32 -10.35 19.09
C ASN A 157 17.23 -11.19 17.82
N PHE A 158 16.64 -10.66 16.73
CA PHE A 158 16.36 -11.46 15.53
C PHE A 158 16.60 -10.69 14.24
N PHE A 159 16.00 -9.51 14.09
CA PHE A 159 15.88 -8.89 12.76
C PHE A 159 17.12 -8.13 12.32
N LYS A 160 17.95 -7.63 13.24
CA LYS A 160 19.15 -6.86 12.89
C LYS A 160 20.10 -7.66 11.99
N ASP A 161 20.53 -8.84 12.46
CA ASP A 161 21.48 -9.67 11.72
C ASP A 161 20.86 -10.14 10.40
N TYR A 162 19.57 -10.53 10.42
CA TYR A 162 18.83 -10.89 9.22
C TYR A 162 18.80 -9.75 8.19
N PHE A 163 18.49 -8.52 8.62
CA PHE A 163 18.44 -7.35 7.76
C PHE A 163 19.80 -6.98 7.19
N GLU A 164 20.84 -6.96 8.04
CA GLU A 164 22.22 -6.66 7.64
C GLU A 164 22.79 -7.69 6.66
N GLU A 165 22.37 -8.95 6.75
CA GLU A 165 22.75 -10.00 5.81
C GLU A 165 21.97 -9.93 4.48
N ASN A 166 20.65 -9.67 4.53
CA ASN A 166 19.78 -9.83 3.38
C ASN A 166 19.51 -8.55 2.59
N ALA A 167 19.46 -7.37 3.23
CA ALA A 167 19.17 -6.11 2.53
C ALA A 167 20.21 -5.75 1.46
N PRO A 168 21.52 -5.91 1.69
CA PRO A 168 22.54 -5.60 0.68
C PRO A 168 22.43 -6.44 -0.61
N LEU A 169 21.83 -7.63 -0.54
CA LEU A 169 21.62 -8.50 -1.71
C LEU A 169 20.71 -7.86 -2.78
N PHE A 170 19.93 -6.84 -2.40
CA PHE A 170 19.05 -6.10 -3.30
C PHE A 170 19.69 -4.84 -3.89
N GLU A 171 20.90 -4.44 -3.48
CA GLU A 171 21.51 -3.19 -3.92
C GLU A 171 21.71 -3.16 -5.44
N ASP A 172 22.38 -4.18 -5.97
CA ASP A 172 22.62 -4.28 -7.41
C ASP A 172 21.31 -4.51 -8.17
N ILE A 173 20.39 -5.32 -7.64
CA ILE A 173 19.07 -5.58 -8.24
C ILE A 173 18.26 -4.28 -8.36
N ALA A 174 18.20 -3.48 -7.29
CA ALA A 174 17.48 -2.22 -7.26
C ALA A 174 18.11 -1.18 -8.20
N LYS A 175 19.44 -1.17 -8.30
CA LYS A 175 20.16 -0.30 -9.22
C LYS A 175 19.92 -0.66 -10.67
N GLU A 176 19.97 -1.94 -11.03
CA GLU A 176 19.66 -2.43 -12.37
C GLU A 176 18.21 -2.13 -12.74
N MET A 177 17.26 -2.44 -11.85
CA MET A 177 15.84 -2.14 -12.03
C MET A 177 15.58 -0.63 -12.20
N THR A 178 16.28 0.21 -11.43
CA THR A 178 16.20 1.68 -11.58
C THR A 178 16.69 2.12 -12.96
N ALA A 179 17.83 1.59 -13.42
CA ALA A 179 18.38 1.94 -14.73
C ALA A 179 17.46 1.49 -15.86
N GLU A 180 16.86 0.30 -15.75
CA GLU A 180 15.89 -0.21 -16.71
C GLU A 180 14.61 0.64 -16.71
N ALA A 181 14.06 0.95 -15.54
CA ALA A 181 12.83 1.73 -15.38
C ALA A 181 12.93 3.15 -15.98
N GLN A 182 14.14 3.73 -16.03
CA GLN A 182 14.38 5.02 -16.70
C GLN A 182 14.17 4.98 -18.21
N SER A 183 14.15 3.79 -18.83
CA SER A 183 13.85 3.62 -20.25
C SER A 183 12.35 3.59 -20.56
N TYR A 184 11.50 3.63 -19.52
CA TYR A 184 10.05 3.57 -19.62
C TYR A 184 9.40 4.87 -19.14
N PRO A 185 8.17 5.18 -19.58
CA PRO A 185 7.40 6.30 -19.05
C PRO A 185 7.21 6.17 -17.54
N ASN A 186 7.21 7.30 -16.83
CA ASN A 186 6.80 7.33 -15.43
C ASN A 186 5.36 6.80 -15.32
N PRO A 187 5.09 5.76 -14.51
CA PRO A 187 3.77 5.13 -14.50
C PRO A 187 2.66 6.09 -14.06
N TYR A 188 2.93 7.06 -13.18
CA TYR A 188 1.93 8.04 -12.78
C TYR A 188 1.57 8.99 -13.92
N GLU A 189 2.57 9.49 -14.64
CA GLU A 189 2.36 10.34 -15.82
C GLU A 189 1.65 9.54 -16.93
N PHE A 190 2.04 8.28 -17.14
CA PHE A 190 1.39 7.39 -18.09
C PHE A 190 -0.10 7.17 -17.80
N ILE A 191 -0.48 6.98 -16.53
CA ILE A 191 -1.89 6.87 -16.12
C ILE A 191 -2.61 8.19 -16.38
N SER A 192 -1.99 9.32 -16.08
CA SER A 192 -2.56 10.65 -16.35
C SER A 192 -2.87 10.84 -17.83
N GLU A 193 -1.90 10.53 -18.70
CA GLU A 193 -2.06 10.60 -20.16
C GLU A 193 -3.16 9.66 -20.67
N ASN A 194 -3.23 8.44 -20.14
CA ASN A 194 -4.19 7.43 -20.59
C ASN A 194 -5.59 7.60 -20.02
N SER A 195 -5.74 8.28 -18.88
CA SER A 195 -7.03 8.59 -18.26
C SER A 195 -7.61 9.92 -18.73
N GLY A 196 -6.77 10.85 -19.22
CA GLY A 196 -7.15 12.22 -19.55
C GLY A 196 -7.36 13.12 -18.32
N ILE A 197 -6.94 12.66 -17.14
CA ILE A 197 -7.10 13.37 -15.87
C ILE A 197 -5.72 13.85 -15.41
N GLU A 198 -5.57 15.17 -15.24
CA GLU A 198 -4.33 15.80 -14.79
C GLU A 198 -4.36 16.04 -13.26
N LEU A 199 -3.52 15.32 -12.51
CA LEU A 199 -3.36 15.46 -11.06
C LEU A 199 -2.02 16.08 -10.64
N GLY A 200 -1.27 16.61 -11.61
CA GLY A 200 0.10 17.09 -11.44
C GLY A 200 1.15 15.99 -11.64
N LYS A 201 2.42 16.38 -11.59
CA LYS A 201 3.55 15.46 -11.73
C LYS A 201 3.81 14.76 -10.40
N SER A 202 4.16 13.48 -10.47
CA SER A 202 4.60 12.72 -9.32
C SER A 202 5.81 11.90 -9.68
N LYS A 203 6.72 11.73 -8.73
CA LYS A 203 7.82 10.77 -8.87
C LYS A 203 7.44 9.45 -8.22
N CYS A 204 7.90 8.36 -8.83
CA CYS A 204 7.62 7.02 -8.34
C CYS A 204 8.83 6.44 -7.62
N LEU A 205 8.62 6.01 -6.39
CA LEU A 205 9.66 5.42 -5.56
C LEU A 205 9.23 4.03 -5.10
N PHE A 206 10.04 3.03 -5.41
CA PHE A 206 9.75 1.65 -5.07
C PHE A 206 10.76 1.12 -4.06
N TYR A 207 10.31 0.32 -3.11
CA TYR A 207 11.17 -0.33 -2.12
C TYR A 207 10.97 -1.83 -2.16
N TYR A 208 12.04 -2.59 -2.40
CA TYR A 208 11.99 -4.03 -2.15
C TYR A 208 11.63 -4.31 -0.69
N THR A 209 10.96 -5.44 -0.47
CA THR A 209 10.76 -6.05 0.84
C THR A 209 11.17 -7.51 0.76
N PHE A 210 11.23 -8.20 1.91
CA PHE A 210 11.63 -9.61 1.94
C PHE A 210 10.49 -10.59 1.63
N ARG A 211 9.27 -10.11 1.43
CA ARG A 211 8.07 -10.93 1.30
C ARG A 211 7.84 -11.40 -0.13
N GLU A 212 7.20 -12.56 -0.26
CA GLU A 212 6.76 -13.09 -1.56
C GLU A 212 5.42 -12.52 -2.02
N VAL A 213 4.54 -12.14 -1.10
CA VAL A 213 3.17 -11.75 -1.43
C VAL A 213 2.78 -10.46 -0.72
N GLY A 214 2.12 -9.58 -1.48
CA GLY A 214 1.55 -8.33 -0.99
C GLY A 214 2.45 -7.13 -1.24
N ALA A 215 1.81 -5.98 -1.41
CA ALA A 215 2.44 -4.68 -1.62
C ALA A 215 1.57 -3.60 -0.96
N TYR A 216 2.16 -2.43 -0.72
CA TYR A 216 1.46 -1.26 -0.21
C TYR A 216 1.82 -0.04 -1.05
N GLY A 217 0.85 0.83 -1.30
CA GLY A 217 1.05 2.16 -1.85
C GLY A 217 0.94 3.25 -0.78
N PHE A 218 1.78 4.28 -0.88
CA PHE A 218 1.75 5.47 -0.01
C PHE A 218 1.92 6.74 -0.82
N ARG A 219 1.47 7.86 -0.23
CA ARG A 219 1.69 9.20 -0.77
C ARG A 219 2.41 10.07 0.23
N LEU A 220 3.47 10.73 -0.22
CA LEU A 220 4.12 11.80 0.52
C LEU A 220 4.44 12.95 -0.41
N ASP A 221 3.67 14.04 -0.30
CA ASP A 221 3.74 15.18 -1.23
C ASP A 221 3.63 14.72 -2.70
N GLU A 222 4.65 14.97 -3.51
CA GLU A 222 4.77 14.56 -4.92
C GLU A 222 5.33 13.13 -5.12
N LEU A 223 5.69 12.44 -4.04
CA LEU A 223 6.16 11.06 -4.10
C LEU A 223 4.98 10.09 -4.05
N ARG A 224 4.96 9.18 -5.03
CA ARG A 224 4.14 7.97 -5.01
C ARG A 224 5.05 6.80 -4.69
N ILE A 225 4.86 6.24 -3.51
CA ILE A 225 5.76 5.25 -2.93
C ILE A 225 5.06 3.90 -2.95
N SER A 226 5.76 2.83 -3.34
CA SER A 226 5.21 1.48 -3.23
C SER A 226 6.25 0.47 -2.77
N THR A 227 5.84 -0.50 -1.96
CA THR A 227 6.68 -1.65 -1.64
C THR A 227 6.55 -2.74 -2.69
N LEU A 228 7.65 -3.40 -3.01
CA LEU A 228 7.73 -4.52 -3.95
C LEU A 228 7.93 -5.83 -3.20
N GLN A 229 7.41 -6.90 -3.79
CA GLN A 229 7.74 -8.28 -3.41
C GLN A 229 9.21 -8.56 -3.78
N ARG A 230 9.81 -9.55 -3.12
CA ARG A 230 11.23 -9.89 -3.33
C ARG A 230 11.54 -10.48 -4.71
N ASP A 231 10.54 -11.01 -5.40
CA ASP A 231 10.64 -11.72 -6.67
C ASP A 231 10.26 -10.84 -7.88
N VAL A 232 10.08 -9.54 -7.66
CA VAL A 232 10.00 -8.55 -8.73
C VAL A 232 11.36 -8.46 -9.40
N ASP A 233 11.49 -9.07 -10.58
CA ASP A 233 12.74 -9.22 -11.33
C ASP A 233 12.64 -8.69 -12.76
N THR A 234 11.50 -8.09 -13.12
CA THR A 234 11.19 -7.57 -14.45
C THR A 234 10.42 -6.26 -14.36
N ILE A 235 10.52 -5.41 -15.39
CA ILE A 235 9.73 -4.17 -15.48
C ILE A 235 8.24 -4.47 -15.52
N GLU A 236 7.85 -5.58 -16.17
CA GLU A 236 6.49 -6.06 -16.21
C GLU A 236 5.89 -6.23 -14.81
N LYS A 237 6.65 -6.87 -13.92
CA LYS A 237 6.27 -7.04 -12.50
C LYS A 237 6.35 -5.74 -11.72
N LEU A 238 7.38 -4.90 -11.95
CA LEU A 238 7.56 -3.62 -11.27
C LEU A 238 6.35 -2.72 -11.45
N PHE A 239 5.88 -2.56 -12.69
CA PHE A 239 4.79 -1.64 -13.00
C PHE A 239 3.39 -2.25 -12.90
N PHE A 240 3.27 -3.57 -12.71
CA PHE A 240 1.97 -4.22 -12.51
C PHE A 240 1.15 -3.61 -11.37
N THR A 241 1.81 -3.40 -10.22
CA THR A 241 1.23 -2.85 -8.99
C THR A 241 0.92 -1.35 -9.08
N PRO A 242 1.86 -0.44 -9.45
CA PRO A 242 1.57 0.99 -9.52
C PRO A 242 0.52 1.35 -10.57
N LEU A 243 0.43 0.62 -11.69
CA LEU A 243 -0.65 0.83 -12.67
C LEU A 243 -2.05 0.53 -12.09
N HIS A 244 -2.14 -0.27 -11.03
CA HIS A 244 -3.36 -0.46 -10.24
C HIS A 244 -3.47 0.58 -9.12
N GLU A 245 -2.49 0.60 -8.21
CA GLU A 245 -2.54 1.39 -6.98
C GLU A 245 -2.66 2.90 -7.24
N TYR A 246 -1.91 3.43 -8.21
CA TYR A 246 -1.96 4.87 -8.50
C TYR A 246 -3.22 5.25 -9.27
N THR A 247 -3.84 4.32 -9.97
CA THR A 247 -5.09 4.52 -10.72
C THR A 247 -6.25 4.91 -9.78
N HIS A 248 -6.25 4.45 -8.53
CA HIS A 248 -7.24 4.88 -7.54
C HIS A 248 -7.34 6.39 -7.40
N GLU A 249 -6.23 7.13 -7.44
CA GLU A 249 -6.26 8.60 -7.30
C GLU A 249 -7.04 9.26 -8.45
N PHE A 250 -6.97 8.69 -9.65
CA PHE A 250 -7.66 9.20 -10.84
C PHE A 250 -9.16 8.87 -10.78
N PHE A 251 -9.53 7.67 -10.35
CA PHE A 251 -10.94 7.30 -10.15
C PHE A 251 -11.59 8.13 -9.03
N GLN A 252 -10.86 8.38 -7.95
CA GLN A 252 -11.36 9.15 -6.80
C GLN A 252 -11.76 10.59 -7.13
N THR A 253 -11.33 11.13 -8.28
CA THR A 253 -11.79 12.43 -8.79
C THR A 253 -13.30 12.45 -9.07
N PHE A 254 -13.90 11.31 -9.43
CA PHE A 254 -15.32 11.21 -9.78
C PHE A 254 -16.10 10.16 -9.00
N THR A 255 -15.49 9.13 -8.42
CA THR A 255 -16.22 8.13 -7.60
C THR A 255 -16.78 8.71 -6.29
N GLY A 256 -16.28 9.89 -5.90
CA GLY A 256 -16.85 10.71 -4.84
C GLY A 256 -18.09 11.52 -5.24
N SER A 257 -18.44 11.60 -6.53
CA SER A 257 -19.55 12.39 -7.05
C SER A 257 -20.89 11.85 -6.57
N LYS A 258 -21.93 12.70 -6.64
CA LYS A 258 -23.30 12.30 -6.30
C LYS A 258 -23.81 11.20 -7.24
N GLU A 259 -23.52 11.36 -8.52
CA GLU A 259 -23.97 10.46 -9.59
C GLU A 259 -23.39 9.06 -9.42
N PHE A 260 -22.09 8.93 -9.17
CA PHE A 260 -21.48 7.62 -8.92
C PHE A 260 -22.06 6.95 -7.67
N LYS A 261 -22.32 7.72 -6.61
CA LYS A 261 -22.94 7.21 -5.38
C LYS A 261 -24.35 6.68 -5.62
N GLU A 262 -25.17 7.41 -6.36
CA GLU A 262 -26.54 6.98 -6.70
C GLU A 262 -26.49 5.70 -7.54
N LEU A 263 -25.65 5.66 -8.57
CA LEU A 263 -25.48 4.49 -9.43
C LEU A 263 -25.01 3.26 -8.64
N ALA A 264 -24.03 3.42 -7.75
CA ALA A 264 -23.55 2.33 -6.89
C ALA A 264 -24.67 1.79 -5.99
N GLU A 265 -25.52 2.64 -5.43
CA GLU A 265 -26.65 2.17 -4.62
C GLU A 265 -27.72 1.46 -5.46
N GLU A 266 -28.02 1.94 -6.66
CA GLU A 266 -28.97 1.28 -7.57
C GLU A 266 -28.48 -0.12 -8.02
N LEU A 267 -27.16 -0.29 -8.21
CA LEU A 267 -26.56 -1.59 -8.54
C LEU A 267 -26.87 -2.68 -7.51
N LYS A 268 -27.11 -2.34 -6.23
CA LYS A 268 -27.46 -3.35 -5.21
C LYS A 268 -28.75 -4.09 -5.54
N GLU A 269 -29.71 -3.39 -6.12
CA GLU A 269 -31.02 -3.93 -6.46
C GLU A 269 -31.05 -4.50 -7.88
N ARG A 270 -30.29 -3.88 -8.80
CA ARG A 270 -30.31 -4.21 -10.23
C ARG A 270 -29.39 -5.37 -10.59
N ASP A 271 -28.28 -5.49 -9.88
CA ASP A 271 -27.40 -6.66 -9.95
C ASP A 271 -27.15 -7.24 -8.55
N PRO A 272 -28.11 -8.04 -8.04
CA PRO A 272 -27.94 -8.69 -6.74
C PRO A 272 -26.77 -9.69 -6.74
N GLY A 273 -26.32 -10.18 -7.90
CA GLY A 273 -25.17 -11.09 -8.00
C GLY A 273 -23.86 -10.38 -7.65
N PHE A 274 -23.66 -9.18 -8.19
CA PHE A 274 -22.50 -8.36 -7.85
C PHE A 274 -22.51 -7.93 -6.38
N TYR A 275 -23.66 -7.50 -5.88
CA TYR A 275 -23.78 -7.13 -4.47
C TYR A 275 -23.54 -8.31 -3.53
N GLU A 276 -24.07 -9.49 -3.82
CA GLU A 276 -23.84 -10.66 -2.98
C GLU A 276 -22.42 -11.22 -3.09
N TYR A 277 -21.75 -11.08 -4.23
CA TYR A 277 -20.33 -11.41 -4.34
C TYR A 277 -19.49 -10.62 -3.34
N TRP A 278 -19.73 -9.31 -3.23
CA TRP A 278 -19.11 -8.48 -2.20
C TRP A 278 -19.61 -8.83 -0.80
N ASN A 279 -20.93 -8.94 -0.63
CA ASN A 279 -21.57 -8.99 0.69
C ASN A 279 -21.41 -10.34 1.41
N SER A 280 -21.16 -11.43 0.67
CA SER A 280 -20.96 -12.77 1.22
C SER A 280 -19.51 -13.08 1.57
N ASP A 281 -18.55 -12.34 0.99
CA ASP A 281 -17.12 -12.49 1.30
C ASP A 281 -16.71 -11.55 2.45
N THR A 282 -16.40 -12.13 3.61
CA THR A 282 -15.99 -11.37 4.80
C THR A 282 -14.67 -10.63 4.60
N GLY A 283 -13.76 -11.15 3.78
CA GLY A 283 -12.52 -10.48 3.44
C GLY A 283 -12.79 -9.22 2.62
N LEU A 284 -13.58 -9.35 1.54
CA LEU A 284 -13.92 -8.21 0.68
C LEU A 284 -14.67 -7.10 1.45
N LYS A 285 -15.63 -7.46 2.31
CA LYS A 285 -16.33 -6.46 3.15
C LYS A 285 -15.42 -5.78 4.15
N SER A 286 -14.42 -6.48 4.66
CA SER A 286 -13.47 -5.91 5.62
C SER A 286 -12.50 -4.96 4.94
N SER A 287 -12.15 -5.22 3.68
CA SER A 287 -11.21 -4.42 2.88
C SER A 287 -11.87 -3.23 2.19
N TYR A 288 -13.11 -3.39 1.70
CA TYR A 288 -13.77 -2.39 0.86
C TYR A 288 -15.19 -2.09 1.37
N SER A 289 -15.52 -0.80 1.48
CA SER A 289 -16.93 -0.39 1.47
C SER A 289 -17.59 -0.77 0.15
N TRP A 290 -18.92 -0.92 0.09
CA TRP A 290 -19.62 -1.24 -1.16
C TRP A 290 -19.21 -0.31 -2.32
N ARG A 291 -19.21 1.01 -2.09
CA ARG A 291 -18.75 1.97 -3.11
C ARG A 291 -17.27 1.78 -3.47
N GLY A 292 -16.43 1.51 -2.47
CA GLY A 292 -15.02 1.20 -2.68
C GLY A 292 -14.83 -0.05 -3.53
N PHE A 293 -15.70 -1.05 -3.39
CA PHE A 293 -15.68 -2.25 -4.21
C PHE A 293 -16.14 -1.97 -5.65
N CYS A 294 -17.14 -1.09 -5.84
CA CYS A 294 -17.47 -0.60 -7.19
C CYS A 294 -16.29 0.16 -7.83
N GLU A 295 -15.55 0.96 -7.07
CA GLU A 295 -14.34 1.62 -7.58
C GLU A 295 -13.25 0.59 -7.93
N GLU A 296 -12.98 -0.36 -7.04
CA GLU A 296 -11.95 -1.41 -7.20
C GLU A 296 -12.11 -2.20 -8.50
N ASN A 297 -13.35 -2.58 -8.85
CA ASN A 297 -13.62 -3.31 -10.09
C ASN A 297 -13.28 -2.47 -11.34
N LEU A 298 -13.58 -1.16 -11.31
CA LEU A 298 -13.25 -0.28 -12.43
C LEU A 298 -11.74 -0.01 -12.51
N VAL A 299 -11.09 0.22 -11.35
CA VAL A 299 -9.64 0.45 -11.26
C VAL A 299 -8.88 -0.76 -11.79
N GLU A 300 -9.21 -1.97 -11.34
CA GLU A 300 -8.52 -3.19 -11.77
C GLU A 300 -8.84 -3.56 -13.23
N GLY A 301 -10.00 -3.18 -13.77
CA GLY A 301 -10.27 -3.29 -15.21
C GLY A 301 -9.47 -2.29 -16.05
N PHE A 302 -9.37 -1.04 -15.60
CA PHE A 302 -8.56 -0.02 -16.27
C PHE A 302 -7.06 -0.32 -16.19
N ALA A 303 -6.58 -0.84 -15.05
CA ALA A 303 -5.19 -1.27 -14.88
C ALA A 303 -4.78 -2.34 -15.90
N LYS A 304 -5.67 -3.29 -16.24
CA LYS A 304 -5.42 -4.27 -17.31
C LYS A 304 -5.25 -3.62 -18.68
N LEU A 305 -6.08 -2.62 -19.01
CA LEU A 305 -5.94 -1.85 -20.25
C LEU A 305 -4.62 -1.07 -20.27
N LEU A 306 -4.26 -0.45 -19.15
CA LEU A 306 -3.00 0.27 -19.00
C LEU A 306 -1.80 -0.66 -19.22
N ARG A 307 -1.82 -1.87 -18.67
CA ARG A 307 -0.76 -2.87 -18.89
C ARG A 307 -0.62 -3.21 -20.38
N ASP A 308 -1.71 -3.45 -21.09
CA ASP A 308 -1.66 -3.72 -22.54
C ASP A 308 -1.02 -2.57 -23.33
N ARG A 309 -1.38 -1.34 -22.99
CA ARG A 309 -0.84 -0.14 -23.64
C ARG A 309 0.62 0.09 -23.29
N PHE A 310 0.99 -0.10 -22.03
CA PHE A 310 2.33 0.17 -21.53
C PHE A 310 3.35 -0.78 -22.18
N TYR A 311 3.01 -2.06 -22.32
CA TYR A 311 3.89 -3.07 -22.93
C TYR A 311 3.67 -3.24 -24.44
N GLY A 312 2.79 -2.45 -25.05
CA GLY A 312 2.50 -2.49 -26.48
C GLY A 312 2.00 -3.84 -27.00
N SER A 313 1.48 -4.70 -26.12
CA SER A 313 1.00 -6.05 -26.44
C SER A 313 -0.07 -6.50 -25.45
N ILE A 314 -1.05 -7.27 -25.94
CA ILE A 314 -2.11 -7.83 -25.09
C ILE A 314 -1.48 -8.81 -24.11
N GLN A 315 -1.63 -8.54 -22.82
CA GLN A 315 -1.17 -9.42 -21.75
C GLN A 315 -2.23 -10.46 -21.42
N GLU A 316 -1.80 -11.58 -20.82
CA GLU A 316 -2.75 -12.55 -20.25
C GLU A 316 -3.32 -11.98 -18.94
N HIS A 317 -4.60 -11.62 -18.96
CA HIS A 317 -5.31 -11.12 -17.79
C HIS A 317 -6.29 -12.18 -17.26
N ARG A 318 -6.48 -12.18 -15.93
CA ARG A 318 -7.52 -12.97 -15.26
C ARG A 318 -8.46 -12.06 -14.48
N ALA A 319 -9.68 -12.53 -14.26
CA ALA A 319 -10.61 -11.89 -13.34
C ALA A 319 -10.12 -12.04 -11.90
N PHE A 320 -9.96 -10.91 -11.23
CA PHE A 320 -9.72 -10.84 -9.79
C PHE A 320 -11.00 -10.51 -9.03
N TYR A 321 -11.89 -9.74 -9.67
CA TYR A 321 -13.15 -9.31 -9.08
C TYR A 321 -14.32 -9.63 -10.02
N TYR A 322 -15.50 -9.14 -9.69
CA TYR A 322 -16.72 -9.49 -10.41
C TYR A 322 -16.79 -8.85 -11.81
N TYR A 323 -16.36 -7.59 -11.92
CA TYR A 323 -16.49 -6.76 -13.10
C TYR A 323 -15.19 -6.24 -13.69
N ASP A 324 -14.04 -6.57 -13.11
CA ASP A 324 -12.76 -6.06 -13.58
C ASP A 324 -12.45 -6.49 -15.02
N MET A 325 -12.64 -7.76 -15.36
CA MET A 325 -12.48 -8.23 -16.74
C MET A 325 -13.56 -7.69 -17.69
N ASP A 326 -14.81 -7.60 -17.24
CA ASP A 326 -15.91 -7.05 -18.02
C ASP A 326 -15.65 -5.58 -18.39
N PHE A 327 -15.15 -4.79 -17.44
CA PHE A 327 -14.83 -3.39 -17.68
C PHE A 327 -13.61 -3.24 -18.59
N TYR A 328 -12.58 -4.06 -18.40
CA TYR A 328 -11.42 -4.13 -19.31
C TYR A 328 -11.86 -4.43 -20.76
N GLU A 329 -12.70 -5.44 -20.97
CA GLU A 329 -13.20 -5.77 -22.30
C GLU A 329 -14.14 -4.70 -22.88
N TYR A 330 -14.94 -4.04 -22.03
CA TYR A 330 -15.74 -2.89 -22.43
C TYR A 330 -14.88 -1.74 -22.94
N LEU A 331 -13.83 -1.37 -22.20
CA LEU A 331 -12.89 -0.31 -22.59
C LEU A 331 -12.21 -0.62 -23.93
N LYS A 332 -11.88 -1.88 -24.20
CA LYS A 332 -11.35 -2.32 -25.50
C LYS A 332 -12.38 -2.24 -26.61
N ALA A 333 -13.61 -2.70 -26.34
CA ALA A 333 -14.68 -2.74 -27.34
C ALA A 333 -15.06 -1.34 -27.85
N ILE A 334 -15.03 -0.34 -26.97
CA ILE A 334 -15.31 1.06 -27.34
C ILE A 334 -14.09 1.80 -27.85
N ASP A 335 -12.92 1.14 -27.93
CA ASP A 335 -11.64 1.75 -28.27
C ASP A 335 -11.39 3.00 -27.40
N PHE A 336 -11.45 2.82 -26.06
CA PHE A 336 -11.39 3.93 -25.11
C PHE A 336 -10.21 4.86 -25.42
N SER A 337 -10.44 6.16 -25.50
CA SER A 337 -9.35 7.14 -25.60
C SER A 337 -9.77 8.43 -24.90
N PRO A 338 -8.92 8.99 -24.03
CA PRO A 338 -9.23 10.22 -23.31
C PRO A 338 -9.41 11.43 -24.23
N GLU A 339 -8.94 11.36 -25.49
CA GLU A 339 -9.19 12.40 -26.50
C GLU A 339 -10.64 12.42 -27.01
N ARG A 340 -11.37 11.30 -26.86
CA ARG A 340 -12.74 11.12 -27.40
C ARG A 340 -13.81 11.05 -26.32
N MET A 341 -13.48 10.51 -25.15
CA MET A 341 -14.42 10.23 -24.08
C MET A 341 -13.70 10.30 -22.74
N THR A 342 -14.38 10.79 -21.69
CA THR A 342 -13.76 10.86 -20.36
C THR A 342 -13.84 9.51 -19.65
N LEU A 343 -12.88 9.24 -18.76
CA LEU A 343 -12.90 8.03 -17.94
C LEU A 343 -14.15 7.96 -17.03
N GLU A 344 -14.61 9.12 -16.52
CA GLU A 344 -15.84 9.22 -15.72
C GLU A 344 -17.07 8.78 -16.53
N GLU A 345 -17.29 9.36 -17.71
CA GLU A 345 -18.45 9.04 -18.55
C GLU A 345 -18.52 7.54 -18.88
N VAL A 346 -17.37 6.98 -19.26
CA VAL A 346 -17.23 5.57 -19.65
C VAL A 346 -17.47 4.64 -18.46
N ALA A 347 -16.94 4.97 -17.28
CA ALA A 347 -17.16 4.20 -16.06
C ALA A 347 -18.65 4.21 -15.65
N LEU A 348 -19.31 5.37 -15.74
CA LEU A 348 -20.73 5.51 -15.42
C LEU A 348 -21.61 4.78 -16.46
N GLU A 349 -21.28 4.88 -17.75
CA GLU A 349 -22.00 4.17 -18.82
C GLU A 349 -21.86 2.66 -18.68
N PHE A 350 -20.66 2.16 -18.37
CA PHE A 350 -20.45 0.74 -18.08
C PHE A 350 -21.40 0.26 -17.00
N TYR A 351 -21.44 0.93 -15.85
CA TYR A 351 -22.32 0.49 -14.77
C TYR A 351 -23.80 0.65 -15.09
N ARG A 352 -24.20 1.69 -15.84
CA ARG A 352 -25.57 1.80 -16.36
C ARG A 352 -25.95 0.65 -17.27
N SER A 353 -25.00 0.11 -18.05
CA SER A 353 -25.24 -1.04 -18.93
C SER A 353 -25.42 -2.36 -18.18
N LYS A 354 -25.04 -2.40 -16.90
CA LYS A 354 -25.25 -3.55 -15.99
C LYS A 354 -26.58 -3.47 -15.23
N MET A 355 -27.33 -2.38 -15.41
CA MET A 355 -28.70 -2.20 -14.89
C MET A 355 -29.74 -2.71 -15.88
#